data_AF-A0A8T0FUU7-F1
#
_entry.id   AF-A0A8T0FUU7-F1
#
_cell.length_a   1.000
_cell.length_b   1.000
_cell.length_c   1.000
_cell.angle_alpha   90.00
_cell.angle_beta   90.00
_cell.angle_gamma   90.00
#
_symmetry.space_group_name_H-M   'P 1'
#
loop_
_entity.id
_entity.type
_entity.pdbx_description
1 polymer ?
#
loop_
_entity_poly.entity_id
_entity_poly.type
_entity_poly.pdbx_seq_one_letter_code
_entity_poly.pdbx_strand_id
1 'polypeptide(L)'
;MINLNSSENWLNDDWEGTDTIVPRHETMKIINVTQLEKDAILVCYDNLVRVVNLQGKLKSSRRQPAELVFDYKIESIVCLTDSVLAFHKHGMQGRSFKNNEIVQEITDHSRIFRMLGSDRIVVLESRPTNEPKSPSNLYILAGHENSY
;
A
#
# COMPACT_ATOMS: atom_id res chain seq x y z
N MET A 1 12.38 -14.16 14.47
CA MET A 1 11.16 -13.95 13.65
C MET A 1 10.08 -13.44 14.59
N ILE A 2 9.44 -12.29 14.29
CA ILE A 2 8.39 -11.70 15.13
C ILE A 2 7.06 -12.01 14.47
N ASN A 3 6.15 -12.69 15.18
CA ASN A 3 4.76 -12.83 14.73
C ASN A 3 4.01 -11.55 15.09
N LEU A 4 3.61 -10.78 14.09
CA LEU A 4 2.88 -9.54 14.31
C LEU A 4 1.37 -9.81 14.53
N ASN A 5 0.85 -10.97 14.15
CA ASN A 5 -0.54 -11.34 14.39
C ASN A 5 -0.85 -11.66 15.87
N SER A 6 0.17 -11.75 16.74
CA SER A 6 0.01 -12.11 18.16
C SER A 6 -0.02 -10.91 19.11
N SER A 7 0.13 -9.67 18.62
CA SER A 7 -0.09 -8.48 19.45
C SER A 7 -1.58 -8.11 19.43
N GLU A 8 -2.29 -8.48 20.50
CA GLU A 8 -3.74 -8.27 20.74
C GLU A 8 -4.24 -6.81 20.75
N ASN A 9 -3.52 -5.85 20.17
CA ASN A 9 -3.82 -4.41 20.34
C ASN A 9 -4.02 -3.63 19.03
N TRP A 10 -4.29 -4.31 17.92
CA TRP A 10 -4.47 -3.64 16.62
C TRP A 10 -5.92 -3.24 16.32
N LEU A 11 -6.88 -3.76 17.09
CA LEU A 11 -8.31 -3.74 16.76
C LEU A 11 -9.23 -3.33 17.93
N ASN A 12 -8.72 -2.63 18.94
CA ASN A 12 -9.60 -2.12 19.99
C ASN A 12 -10.14 -0.75 19.56
N ASP A 13 -11.32 -0.77 18.94
CA ASP A 13 -12.31 0.28 19.18
C ASP A 13 -12.90 0.03 20.57
N ASP A 14 -13.05 1.09 21.37
CA ASP A 14 -13.51 1.08 22.77
C ASP A 14 -14.96 0.53 22.91
N TRP A 15 -15.12 -0.79 22.85
CA TRP A 15 -16.39 -1.45 23.11
C TRP A 15 -16.46 -1.89 24.58
N GLU A 16 -17.00 -1.03 25.43
CA GLU A 16 -17.52 -1.42 26.75
C GLU A 16 -18.76 -2.29 26.56
N GLY A 17 -18.58 -3.61 26.59
CA GLY A 17 -19.70 -4.54 26.51
C GLY A 17 -19.31 -5.92 27.02
N THR A 18 -19.80 -6.24 28.21
CA THR A 18 -19.73 -7.56 28.82
C THR A 18 -20.48 -8.59 27.97
N ASP A 19 -19.78 -9.30 27.07
CA ASP A 19 -20.24 -10.59 26.59
C ASP A 19 -19.06 -11.41 26.03
N THR A 20 -19.08 -12.73 26.23
CA THR A 20 -18.05 -13.67 25.72
C THR A 20 -18.14 -13.80 24.20
N ILE A 21 -17.72 -12.77 23.49
CA ILE A 21 -17.51 -12.81 22.04
C ILE A 21 -16.07 -13.23 21.82
N VAL A 22 -15.87 -14.46 21.34
CA VAL A 22 -14.59 -14.86 20.73
C VAL A 22 -14.32 -13.85 19.61
N PRO A 23 -13.26 -13.02 19.67
CA PRO A 23 -12.97 -12.10 18.59
C PRO A 23 -12.80 -12.94 17.34
N ARG A 24 -13.72 -12.82 16.38
CA ARG A 24 -13.46 -13.29 15.03
C ARG A 24 -12.37 -12.37 14.53
N HIS A 25 -11.12 -12.81 14.67
CA HIS A 25 -9.99 -12.15 14.07
C HIS A 25 -10.21 -12.18 12.56
N GLU A 26 -10.79 -11.11 12.01
CA GLU A 26 -10.79 -10.88 10.58
C GLU A 26 -9.33 -10.77 10.16
N THR A 27 -8.81 -11.81 9.52
CA THR A 27 -7.44 -11.84 9.05
C THR A 27 -7.32 -10.82 7.93
N MET A 28 -6.64 -9.70 8.20
CA MET A 28 -6.40 -8.68 7.18
C MET A 28 -5.56 -9.25 6.05
N LYS A 29 -6.04 -9.10 4.80
CA LYS A 29 -5.28 -9.52 3.61
C LYS A 29 -4.19 -8.50 3.32
N ILE A 30 -3.03 -8.69 3.95
CA ILE A 30 -1.85 -7.85 3.75
C ILE A 30 -1.39 -7.92 2.30
N ILE A 31 -1.23 -6.74 1.69
CA ILE A 31 -0.69 -6.57 0.33
C ILE A 31 0.83 -6.39 0.41
N ASN A 32 1.29 -5.56 1.34
CA ASN A 32 2.72 -5.27 1.50
C ASN A 32 3.05 -4.79 2.91
N VAL A 33 4.28 -5.07 3.34
CA VAL A 33 4.88 -4.51 4.57
C VAL A 33 6.28 -4.02 4.22
N THR A 34 6.56 -2.76 4.55
CA THR A 34 7.87 -2.14 4.31
C THR A 34 8.32 -1.39 5.55
N GLN A 35 9.52 -1.66 6.03
CA GLN A 35 10.11 -0.88 7.12
C GLN A 35 10.62 0.45 6.56
N LEU A 36 10.07 1.57 7.06
CA LEU A 36 10.47 2.93 6.63
C LEU A 36 11.64 3.43 7.45
N GLU A 37 11.59 3.21 8.76
CA GLU A 37 12.60 3.64 9.73
C GLU A 37 12.82 2.55 10.79
N LYS A 38 13.75 2.78 11.72
CA LYS A 38 14.02 1.84 12.82
C LYS A 38 12.77 1.48 13.62
N ASP A 39 11.85 2.42 13.81
CA ASP A 39 10.64 2.28 14.63
C ASP A 39 9.34 2.51 13.84
N ALA A 40 9.39 2.53 12.50
CA ALA A 40 8.24 2.81 11.63
C ALA A 40 8.11 1.77 10.52
N ILE A 41 6.91 1.21 10.38
CA ILE A 41 6.54 0.21 9.38
C ILE A 41 5.33 0.73 8.60
N LEU A 42 5.42 0.66 7.28
CA LEU A 42 4.30 0.82 6.37
C LEU A 42 3.60 -0.52 6.18
N VAL A 43 2.28 -0.54 6.37
CA VAL A 43 1.42 -1.70 6.15
C VAL A 43 0.37 -1.31 5.13
N CYS A 44 0.25 -2.09 4.06
CA CYS A 44 -0.75 -1.90 3.02
C CYS A 44 -1.72 -3.08 3.00
N TYR A 45 -3.02 -2.79 3.02
CA TYR A 45 -4.10 -3.77 2.91
C TYR A 45 -5.34 -3.10 2.34
N ASP A 46 -6.13 -3.85 1.58
CA ASP A 46 -7.33 -3.38 0.88
C ASP A 46 -7.12 -2.07 0.10
N ASN A 47 -7.71 -0.96 0.53
CA ASN A 47 -7.55 0.38 -0.06
C ASN A 47 -6.72 1.34 0.82
N LEU A 48 -5.99 0.79 1.79
CA LEU A 48 -5.35 1.56 2.85
C LEU A 48 -3.85 1.35 2.90
N VAL A 49 -3.15 2.43 3.22
CA VAL A 49 -1.73 2.41 3.59
C VAL A 49 -1.60 3.09 4.95
N ARG A 50 -1.06 2.37 5.93
CA ARG A 50 -0.84 2.86 7.29
C ARG A 50 0.63 2.86 7.65
N VAL A 51 1.09 3.91 8.33
CA VAL A 51 2.40 3.96 8.97
C VAL A 51 2.21 3.75 10.46
N VAL A 52 2.74 2.65 10.97
CA VAL A 52 2.64 2.23 12.37
C VAL A 52 4.01 2.09 12.99
N ASN A 53 4.08 2.14 14.32
CA ASN A 53 5.28 1.76 15.05
C ASN A 53 5.41 0.24 15.19
N LEU A 54 6.50 -0.23 15.79
CA LEU A 54 6.73 -1.67 16.03
C LEU A 54 5.70 -2.33 16.96
N GLN A 55 4.86 -1.54 17.63
CA GLN A 55 3.74 -2.02 18.46
C GLN A 55 2.40 -2.03 17.70
N GLY A 56 2.37 -1.60 16.44
CA GLY A 56 1.16 -1.52 15.62
C GLY A 56 0.34 -0.24 15.82
N LYS A 57 0.82 0.73 16.62
CA LYS A 57 0.14 2.01 16.81
C LYS A 57 0.49 2.98 15.68
N LEU A 58 -0.52 3.68 15.15
CA LEU A 58 -0.33 4.71 14.13
C LEU A 58 0.70 5.76 14.56
N LYS A 59 1.72 5.98 13.71
CA LYS A 59 2.69 7.07 13.88
C LYS A 59 2.16 8.35 13.25
N SER A 60 1.13 8.94 13.87
CA SER A 60 0.65 10.25 13.46
C SER A 60 1.61 11.34 13.96
N SER A 61 2.14 12.12 13.01
CA SER A 61 2.91 13.33 13.30
C SER A 61 2.22 14.51 12.64
N ARG A 62 2.35 15.71 13.21
CA ARG A 62 1.83 16.96 12.60
C ARG A 62 2.38 17.21 11.18
N ARG A 63 3.45 16.52 10.77
CA ARG A 63 4.14 16.71 9.49
C ARG A 63 3.83 15.65 8.43
N GLN A 64 3.23 14.53 8.80
CA GLN A 64 2.99 13.41 7.88
C GLN A 64 1.71 12.65 8.27
N PRO A 65 0.70 12.52 7.38
CA PRO A 65 -0.40 11.59 7.59
C PRO A 65 0.09 10.17 7.87
N ALA A 66 -0.45 9.57 8.94
CA ALA A 66 -0.19 8.16 9.26
C ALA A 66 -1.01 7.20 8.38
N GLU A 67 -1.92 7.72 7.58
CA GLU A 67 -2.86 6.93 6.78
C GLU A 67 -3.10 7.58 5.41
N LEU A 68 -3.07 6.77 4.36
CA LEU A 68 -3.43 7.15 3.00
C LEU A 68 -4.57 6.22 2.55
N VAL A 69 -5.74 6.81 2.28
CA VAL A 69 -6.95 6.10 1.83
C VAL A 69 -7.10 6.27 0.33
N PHE A 70 -7.18 5.17 -0.40
CA PHE A 70 -7.45 5.13 -1.83
C PHE A 70 -8.94 4.85 -2.07
N ASP A 71 -9.48 5.39 -3.15
CA ASP A 71 -10.86 5.16 -3.60
C ASP A 71 -11.02 3.85 -4.39
N TYR A 72 -9.95 3.08 -4.48
CA TYR A 72 -9.90 1.78 -5.13
C TYR A 72 -9.12 0.76 -4.29
N LYS A 73 -9.34 -0.52 -4.58
CA LYS A 73 -8.57 -1.61 -3.99
C LYS A 73 -7.16 -1.65 -4.57
N ILE A 74 -6.17 -1.62 -3.69
CA ILE A 74 -4.76 -1.70 -4.05
C ILE A 74 -4.44 -3.17 -4.39
N GLU A 75 -3.74 -3.38 -5.50
CA GLU A 75 -3.24 -4.71 -5.89
C GLU A 75 -1.76 -4.88 -5.53
N SER A 76 -1.00 -3.79 -5.62
CA SER A 76 0.40 -3.75 -5.18
C SER A 76 0.82 -2.31 -4.89
N ILE A 77 1.93 -2.14 -4.18
CA ILE A 77 2.43 -0.82 -3.78
C ILE A 77 3.95 -0.78 -3.88
N VAL A 78 4.48 0.39 -4.23
CA VAL A 78 5.90 0.71 -4.13
C VAL A 78 6.05 1.89 -3.18
N CYS A 79 6.92 1.73 -2.19
CA CYS A 79 7.27 2.82 -1.29
C CYS A 79 8.47 3.58 -1.85
N LEU A 80 8.32 4.90 -2.00
CA LEU A 80 9.39 5.81 -2.35
C LEU A 80 9.79 6.61 -1.10
N THR A 81 10.79 7.48 -1.23
CA THR A 81 11.31 8.28 -0.12
C THR A 81 10.27 9.24 0.46
N ASP A 82 9.44 9.85 -0.39
CA ASP A 82 8.52 10.94 -0.03
C ASP A 82 7.06 10.65 -0.37
N SER A 83 6.79 9.48 -0.95
CA SER A 83 5.50 9.11 -1.53
C SER A 83 5.33 7.59 -1.61
N VAL A 84 4.11 7.15 -1.93
CA VAL A 84 3.81 5.77 -2.32
C VAL A 84 3.21 5.76 -3.71
N LEU A 85 3.52 4.73 -4.50
CA LEU A 85 2.80 4.41 -5.73
C LEU A 85 1.88 3.21 -5.45
N ALA A 86 0.58 3.43 -5.43
CA ALA A 86 -0.41 2.37 -5.24
C ALA A 86 -1.01 1.97 -6.59
N PHE A 87 -0.80 0.71 -6.96
CA PHE A 87 -1.24 0.14 -8.23
C PHE A 87 -2.60 -0.51 -8.10
N HIS A 88 -3.43 -0.31 -9.11
CA HIS A 88 -4.69 -1.02 -9.32
C HIS A 88 -4.68 -1.66 -10.70
N LYS A 89 -5.70 -2.46 -10.98
CA LYS A 89 -5.82 -3.22 -12.23
C LYS A 89 -5.57 -2.40 -13.51
N HIS A 90 -5.94 -1.12 -13.52
CA HIS A 90 -5.94 -0.27 -14.71
C HIS A 90 -4.92 0.86 -14.65
N GLY A 91 -4.01 0.86 -13.66
CA GLY A 91 -3.19 2.03 -13.46
C GLY A 91 -2.48 2.10 -12.10
N MET A 92 -2.09 3.30 -11.75
CA MET A 92 -1.48 3.61 -10.46
C MET A 92 -1.73 5.06 -10.06
N GLN A 93 -1.69 5.31 -8.76
CA GLN A 93 -1.71 6.65 -8.18
C GLN A 93 -0.55 6.79 -7.21
N GLY A 94 0.25 7.83 -7.40
CA GLY A 94 1.28 8.30 -6.49
C GLY A 94 0.70 9.27 -5.47
N ARG A 95 0.92 9.05 -4.17
CA ARG A 95 0.51 9.98 -3.10
C ARG A 95 1.67 10.36 -2.18
N SER A 96 1.78 11.64 -1.86
CA SER A 96 2.83 12.15 -0.99
C SER A 96 2.57 11.82 0.49
N PHE A 97 3.63 11.41 1.21
CA PHE A 97 3.60 11.26 2.66
C PHE A 97 3.48 12.57 3.43
N LYS A 98 3.72 13.75 2.81
CA LYS A 98 3.65 15.03 3.52
C LYS A 98 2.22 15.52 3.73
N ASN A 99 1.41 15.41 2.68
CA ASN A 99 0.10 16.07 2.61
C ASN A 99 -0.98 15.20 1.97
N ASN A 100 -0.69 13.92 1.63
CA ASN A 100 -1.61 13.01 0.94
C ASN A 100 -2.07 13.54 -0.44
N GLU A 101 -1.36 14.52 -1.02
CA GLU A 101 -1.66 14.97 -2.38
C GLU A 101 -1.28 13.91 -3.41
N ILE A 102 -2.10 13.82 -4.46
CA ILE A 102 -1.82 12.99 -5.62
C ILE A 102 -0.71 13.66 -6.41
N VAL A 103 0.46 13.05 -6.42
CA VAL A 103 1.65 13.55 -7.13
C VAL A 103 1.78 12.94 -8.54
N GLN A 104 1.12 11.81 -8.77
CA GLN A 104 1.12 11.12 -10.06
C GLN A 104 -0.15 10.29 -10.19
N GLU A 105 -0.70 10.21 -11.39
CA GLU A 105 -1.83 9.32 -11.67
C GLU A 105 -1.78 8.87 -13.13
N ILE A 106 -1.93 7.56 -13.35
CA ILE A 106 -2.03 6.97 -14.69
C ILE A 106 -3.17 5.98 -14.63
N THR A 107 -4.15 6.13 -15.51
CA THR A 107 -5.30 5.23 -15.63
C THR A 107 -5.59 4.94 -17.10
N ASP A 108 -5.56 3.67 -17.48
CA ASP A 108 -5.90 3.17 -18.81
C ASP A 108 -6.76 1.90 -18.69
N HIS A 109 -8.07 2.07 -18.88
CA HIS A 109 -9.04 0.98 -18.81
C HIS A 109 -8.96 0.00 -19.99
N SER A 110 -8.27 0.37 -21.08
CA SER A 110 -8.04 -0.54 -22.20
C SER A 110 -7.02 -1.63 -21.86
N ARG A 111 -6.28 -1.46 -20.76
CA ARG A 111 -5.22 -2.37 -20.32
C ARG A 111 -5.43 -2.84 -18.89
N ILE A 112 -4.94 -4.05 -18.62
CA ILE A 112 -4.74 -4.61 -17.30
C ILE A 112 -3.24 -4.57 -17.02
N PHE A 113 -2.85 -3.96 -15.92
CA PHE A 113 -1.47 -3.87 -15.46
C PHE A 113 -1.24 -4.84 -14.30
N ARG A 114 -0.03 -5.40 -14.22
CA ARG A 114 0.42 -6.20 -13.08
C ARG A 114 1.89 -5.94 -12.81
N MET A 115 2.23 -5.69 -11.54
CA MET A 115 3.62 -5.52 -11.14
C MET A 115 4.35 -6.87 -11.14
N LEU A 116 5.53 -6.89 -11.75
CA LEU A 116 6.42 -8.06 -11.80
C LEU A 116 7.52 -7.99 -10.73
N GLY A 117 7.96 -6.78 -10.38
CA GLY A 117 8.97 -6.55 -9.34
C GLY A 117 9.23 -5.06 -9.11
N SER A 118 9.80 -4.72 -7.95
CA SER A 118 9.97 -3.33 -7.50
C SER A 118 11.21 -3.06 -6.63
N ASP A 119 12.15 -4.00 -6.50
CA ASP A 119 13.30 -3.87 -5.58
C ASP A 119 14.25 -2.73 -5.99
N ARG A 120 14.77 -2.77 -7.21
CA ARG A 120 15.63 -1.70 -7.77
C ARG A 120 14.96 -0.92 -8.90
N ILE A 121 14.16 -1.63 -9.68
CA ILE A 121 13.42 -1.10 -10.80
C ILE A 121 11.98 -1.59 -10.67
N VAL A 122 11.03 -0.70 -10.93
CA VAL A 122 9.62 -1.08 -10.97
C VAL A 122 9.29 -1.56 -12.37
N VAL A 123 8.96 -2.84 -12.47
CA VAL A 123 8.63 -3.49 -13.74
C VAL A 123 7.16 -3.89 -13.72
N LEU A 124 6.43 -3.49 -14.76
CA LEU A 124 5.03 -3.85 -14.97
C LEU A 124 4.90 -4.69 -16.24
N GLU A 125 3.95 -5.62 -16.23
CA GLU A 125 3.36 -6.10 -17.48
C GLU A 125 2.01 -5.44 -17.75
N SER A 126 1.63 -5.34 -19.03
CA SER A 126 0.25 -5.04 -19.41
C SER A 126 -0.29 -5.98 -20.48
N ARG A 127 -1.61 -6.21 -20.44
CA ARG A 127 -2.39 -6.88 -21.49
C ARG A 127 -3.66 -6.08 -21.79
N PRO A 128 -4.16 -6.05 -23.04
CA PRO A 128 -5.51 -5.55 -23.35
C PRO A 128 -6.58 -6.17 -22.44
N THR A 129 -7.48 -5.33 -21.93
CA THR A 129 -8.57 -5.75 -21.03
C THR A 129 -9.53 -6.75 -21.72
N ASN A 130 -9.76 -6.59 -23.02
CA ASN A 130 -10.62 -7.45 -23.83
C ASN A 130 -9.95 -8.77 -24.25
N GLU A 131 -8.62 -8.87 -24.19
CA GLU A 131 -7.86 -10.06 -24.59
C GLU A 131 -6.81 -10.44 -23.54
N PRO A 132 -7.20 -10.95 -22.35
CA PRO A 132 -6.26 -11.22 -21.24
C PRO A 132 -5.25 -12.34 -21.50
N LYS A 133 -5.41 -13.10 -22.59
CA LYS A 133 -4.50 -14.17 -23.02
C LYS A 133 -3.48 -13.73 -24.07
N SER A 134 -3.58 -12.48 -24.52
CA SER A 134 -2.62 -11.91 -25.46
C SER A 134 -1.21 -11.82 -24.82
N PRO A 135 -0.16 -11.72 -25.66
CA PRO A 135 1.20 -11.51 -25.17
C PRO A 135 1.30 -10.25 -24.29
N SER A 136 2.12 -10.33 -23.25
CA SER A 136 2.38 -9.19 -22.36
C SER A 136 3.27 -8.14 -23.02
N ASN A 137 2.96 -6.88 -22.79
CA ASN A 137 3.92 -5.78 -22.93
C ASN A 137 4.62 -5.54 -21.60
N LEU A 138 5.89 -5.16 -21.62
CA LEU A 138 6.68 -4.84 -20.42
C LEU A 138 6.98 -3.34 -20.35
N TYR A 139 6.93 -2.80 -19.13
CA TYR A 139 7.21 -1.40 -18.83
C TYR A 139 8.15 -1.32 -17.66
N ILE A 140 9.03 -0.32 -17.69
CA ILE A 140 9.86 0.07 -16.56
C ILE A 140 9.42 1.47 -16.16
N LEU A 141 9.06 1.67 -14.90
CA LEU A 141 8.83 3.02 -14.38
C LEU A 141 10.19 3.62 -13.98
N ALA A 142 10.66 4.56 -14.78
CA ALA A 142 11.81 5.38 -14.44
C ALA A 142 11.35 6.54 -13.56
N GLY A 143 11.95 6.69 -12.38
CA GLY A 143 11.77 7.88 -11.54
C GLY A 143 12.58 9.06 -12.07
N HIS A 144 12.10 10.28 -11.82
CA HIS A 144 13.00 11.43 -11.76
C HIS A 144 13.69 11.39 -10.40
N GLU A 145 14.92 10.90 -10.34
CA GLU A 145 15.76 11.17 -9.19
C GLU A 145 16.08 12.67 -9.23
N ASN A 146 15.40 13.47 -8.41
CA ASN A 146 15.82 14.85 -8.16
C ASN A 146 17.23 14.79 -7.58
N SER A 147 18.21 14.92 -8.47
CA SER A 147 19.62 15.09 -8.15
C SER A 147 19.72 16.46 -7.46
N TYR A 148 19.77 16.44 -6.13
CA TYR A 148 20.18 17.60 -5.33
C TYR A 148 21.66 17.50 -5.01
#